data_AF-A0A0R0C642-F1
#
_entry.id   AF-A0A0R0C642-F1
#
_cell.length_a   1.000
_cell.length_b   1.000
_cell.length_c   1.000
_cell.angle_alpha   90.00
_cell.angle_beta   90.00
_cell.angle_gamma   90.00
#
_symmetry.space_group_name_H-M   'P 1'
#
loop_
_entity.id
_entity.type
_entity.pdbx_description
1 polymer ?
#
loop_
_entity_poly.entity_id
_entity_poly.type
_entity_poly.pdbx_seq_one_letter_code
_entity_poly.pdbx_strand_id
1 'polypeptide(L)' 'MKSHESRTLDARPVTLEVLSASDFVSLTAEQKRGIKVVEIVAPRLGEKNFGGVRIKHDSPIYKVFK' A
#
# COMPACT_ATOMS: atom_id res chain seq x y z
N MET A 1 23.65 -29.47 15.30
CA MET A 1 22.67 -29.08 14.26
C MET A 1 22.24 -27.66 14.52
N LYS A 2 22.50 -26.70 13.62
CA LYS A 2 21.94 -25.34 13.74
C LYS A 2 20.46 -25.43 13.38
N SER A 3 19.58 -25.10 14.32
CA SER A 3 18.15 -24.94 14.06
C SER A 3 17.98 -23.81 13.06
N HIS A 4 17.54 -24.12 11.85
CA HIS A 4 17.01 -23.11 10.94
C HIS A 4 15.71 -22.59 11.56
N GLU A 5 15.76 -21.45 12.23
CA GLU A 5 14.55 -20.74 12.63
C GLU A 5 13.80 -20.35 11.36
N SER A 6 12.70 -21.03 11.08
CA SER A 6 11.74 -20.58 10.06
C SER A 6 11.23 -19.21 10.47
N ARG A 7 11.70 -18.16 9.79
CA ARG A 7 11.14 -16.83 9.90
C ARG A 7 9.82 -16.82 9.14
N THR A 8 8.71 -16.95 9.87
CA THR A 8 7.37 -16.76 9.31
C THR A 8 7.21 -15.29 8.90
N LEU A 9 6.80 -15.05 7.66
CA LEU A 9 6.48 -13.70 7.18
C LEU A 9 5.00 -13.43 7.43
N ASP A 10 4.70 -12.50 8.33
CA ASP A 10 3.33 -12.06 8.58
C ASP A 10 2.88 -11.11 7.47
N ALA A 11 2.11 -11.67 6.53
CA ALA A 11 1.44 -10.89 5.49
C ALA A 11 0.05 -10.45 5.97
N ARG A 12 -0.28 -9.17 5.78
CA ARG A 12 -1.60 -8.63 6.10
C ARG A 12 -2.30 -8.11 4.84
N PRO A 13 -3.62 -8.28 4.73
CA PRO A 13 -4.38 -7.74 3.61
C PRO A 13 -4.47 -6.22 3.71
N VAL A 14 -4.23 -5.53 2.59
CA VAL A 14 -4.32 -4.08 2.45
C VAL A 14 -5.30 -3.79 1.32
N THR A 15 -6.39 -3.10 1.66
CA THR A 15 -7.42 -2.66 0.70
C THR A 15 -7.37 -1.15 0.46
N LEU A 16 -6.84 -0.39 1.42
CA LEU A 16 -6.69 1.04 1.34
C LEU A 16 -5.29 1.42 1.82
N GLU A 17 -4.62 2.26 1.04
CA GLU A 17 -3.31 2.79 1.42
C GLU A 17 -3.11 4.19 0.83
N VAL A 18 -2.16 4.92 1.40
CA VAL A 18 -1.72 6.22 0.87
C VAL A 18 -0.29 6.06 0.39
N LEU A 19 -0.09 6.30 -0.90
CA LEU A 19 1.21 6.32 -1.54
C LEU A 19 1.72 7.75 -1.65
N SER A 20 3.05 7.90 -1.73
CA SER A 20 3.61 9.16 -2.22
C SER A 20 3.30 9.32 -3.73
N ALA A 21 3.38 10.55 -4.24
CA ALA A 21 3.20 10.78 -5.68
C ALA A 21 4.20 9.99 -6.53
N SER A 22 5.46 9.89 -6.08
CA SER A 22 6.49 9.10 -6.77
C SER A 22 6.15 7.62 -6.79
N ASP A 23 5.74 7.05 -5.65
CA ASP A 23 5.41 5.62 -5.57
C ASP A 23 4.21 5.29 -6.45
N PHE A 24 3.21 6.19 -6.49
CA PHE A 24 2.04 6.02 -7.34
C PHE A 24 2.39 6.04 -8.84
N VAL A 25 3.25 6.97 -9.27
CA VAL A 25 3.70 7.06 -10.66
C VAL A 25 4.48 5.80 -11.06
N SER A 26 5.32 5.30 -10.16
CA SER A 26 6.14 4.09 -10.34
C SER A 26 5.36 2.77 -10.37
N LEU A 27 4.05 2.77 -10.11
CA LEU A 27 3.24 1.56 -10.21
C LEU A 27 3.21 1.01 -11.64
N THR A 28 3.32 -0.32 -11.78
CA THR A 28 3.19 -1.02 -13.06
C THR A 28 1.75 -0.99 -13.58
N ALA A 29 1.56 -1.32 -14.86
CA ALA A 29 0.22 -1.39 -15.46
C ALA A 29 -0.65 -2.47 -14.79
N GLU A 30 -0.07 -3.58 -14.37
CA GLU A 30 -0.76 -4.66 -13.64
C GLU A 30 -1.22 -4.18 -12.26
N GLN A 31 -0.36 -3.46 -11.54
CA GLN A 31 -0.70 -2.92 -10.23
C GLN A 31 -1.83 -1.87 -10.33
N LYS A 32 -1.78 -1.01 -11.34
CA LYS A 32 -2.82 0.01 -11.59
C LYS A 32 -4.17 -0.61 -11.94
N ARG A 33 -4.21 -1.75 -12.64
CA ARG A 33 -5.45 -2.47 -12.99
C ARG A 33 -6.25 -2.94 -11.77
N GLY A 34 -5.58 -3.18 -10.64
CA GLY A 34 -6.24 -3.56 -9.38
C GLY A 34 -6.79 -2.39 -8.56
N ILE A 35 -6.61 -1.14 -9.00
CA ILE A 35 -7.01 0.05 -8.24
C ILE A 35 -8.40 0.52 -8.69
N LYS A 36 -9.32 0.60 -7.73
CA LYS A 36 -10.72 1.02 -7.92
C LYS A 36 -10.93 2.51 -7.75
N VAL A 37 -10.25 3.11 -6.76
CA VAL A 37 -10.40 4.52 -6.40
C VAL A 37 -9.02 5.14 -6.22
N VAL A 38 -8.87 6.35 -6.74
CA VAL A 38 -7.68 7.18 -6.58
C VAL A 38 -8.14 8.57 -6.12
N GLU A 39 -7.67 9.01 -4.97
CA GLU A 39 -7.97 10.32 -4.40
C GLU A 39 -6.68 11.01 -3.96
N ILE A 40 -6.59 12.32 -4.18
CA ILE A 40 -5.52 13.12 -3.57
C ILE A 40 -5.90 13.42 -2.13
N VAL A 41 -4.97 13.16 -1.20
CA VAL A 41 -5.16 13.49 0.21
C VAL A 41 -5.09 15.00 0.38
N ALA A 42 -6.26 15.61 0.62
CA ALA A 42 -6.41 17.03 0.89
C ALA A 42 -5.77 17.42 2.25
N PRO A 43 -5.35 18.68 2.42
CA PRO A 43 -4.80 19.13 3.69
C PRO A 43 -5.96 19.28 4.70
N ARG A 44 -5.87 18.56 5.82
CA ARG A 44 -6.81 18.69 6.95
C ARG A 44 -6.05 18.72 8.26
N LEU A 45 -6.58 19.44 9.25
CA LEU A 45 -5.96 19.53 10.58
C LEU A 45 -5.85 18.11 11.17
N GLY A 46 -4.63 17.71 11.52
CA GLY A 46 -4.33 16.39 12.07
C GLY A 46 -4.20 15.25 11.05
N GLU A 47 -4.49 15.49 9.77
CA GLU A 47 -4.32 14.48 8.72
C GLU A 47 -2.86 14.44 8.24
N LYS A 48 -2.28 13.24 8.26
CA LYS A 48 -0.91 12.99 7.76
C LYS A 48 -0.96 12.65 6.27
N ASN A 49 0.17 12.80 5.59
CA ASN A 49 0.33 12.45 4.17
C ASN A 49 -0.47 13.34 3.18
N PHE A 50 -0.63 14.63 3.51
CA PHE A 50 -1.11 15.63 2.54
C PHE A 50 -0.31 15.57 1.24
N GLY A 51 -1.00 15.65 0.10
CA GLY A 51 -0.40 15.54 -1.23
C GLY A 51 -0.08 14.09 -1.65
N GLY A 52 -0.31 13.13 -0.76
CA GLY A 52 -0.27 11.71 -1.09
C GLY A 52 -1.46 11.28 -1.94
N VAL A 53 -1.32 10.10 -2.55
CA VAL A 53 -2.35 9.46 -3.36
C VAL A 53 -2.96 8.32 -2.56
N ARG A 54 -4.19 8.51 -2.10
CA ARG A 54 -4.98 7.46 -1.47
C ARG A 54 -5.52 6.55 -2.56
N ILE A 55 -5.18 5.27 -2.48
CA ILE A 55 -5.66 4.25 -3.41
C ILE A 55 -6.51 3.22 -2.66
N LYS A 56 -7.59 2.80 -3.31
CA LYS A 56 -8.41 1.66 -2.88
C LYS A 56 -8.27 0.55 -3.89
N HIS A 57 -7.83 -0.62 -3.46
CA HIS A 57 -7.74 -1.81 -4.30
C HIS A 57 -9.11 -2.47 -4.43
N ASP A 58 -9.40 -3.04 -5.60
CA ASP A 58 -10.63 -3.78 -5.85
C ASP A 58 -10.64 -5.14 -5.12
N SER A 59 -9.45 -5.72 -4.92
CA SER A 59 -9.22 -6.91 -4.10
C SER A 59 -8.06 -6.66 -3.13
N PRO A 60 -8.04 -7.28 -1.94
CA PRO A 60 -6.96 -7.08 -0.97
C PRO A 60 -5.61 -7.51 -1.54
N ILE A 61 -4.60 -6.67 -1.42
CA ILE A 61 -3.21 -7.05 -1.69
C ILE A 61 -2.52 -7.39 -0.37
N TYR A 62 -1.77 -8.50 -0.33
CA TYR A 62 -1.10 -8.92 0.88
C TYR A 62 0.30 -8.30 0.93
N LYS A 63 0.55 -7.49 1.96
CA LYS A 63 1.87 -6.89 2.20
C LYS A 63 2.50 -7.49 3.43
N VAL A 64 3.79 -7.76 3.35
CA VAL A 64 4.61 -8.21 4.48
C VAL A 64 5.13 -6.98 5.20
N PHE A 65 4.90 -6.93 6.52
CA PHE A 65 5.43 -5.88 7.39
C PHE A 65 6.62 -6.48 8.15
N LYS A 66 7.74 -5.75 8.20
CA LYS A 66 8.93 -6.15 8.97
C LYS A 66 8.84 -5.64 10.40
#